data_AF-A0A0C9PUZ5-F1
#
_entry.id   AF-A0A0C9PUZ5-F1
#
_cell.length_a   1.000
_cell.length_b   1.000
_cell.length_c   1.000
_cell.angle_alpha   90.00
_cell.angle_beta   90.00
_cell.angle_gamma   90.00
#
_symmetry.space_group_name_H-M   'P 1'
#
loop_
_entity.id
_entity.type
_entity.pdbx_description
1 polymer ?
#
loop_
_entity_poly.entity_id
_entity_poly.type
_entity_poly.pdbx_seq_one_letter_code
_entity_poly.pdbx_strand_id
1 'polypeptide(L)'
;MASADFDADRIWLNGREESINNPRLQNCLREIKKRAQLSPEMENWKLHICSKNNFPTAAGLASSAAGYACLSAALAKLYRVEGDISSIARCGSGSACRSVYGGFVRWYAGTDPNGNDSIAKQIVPASHWPEMRILILVVNEERKKTSSAIGMKNGVLTSELLKYRAEHCVPKRVEEMNQAIMTKNFEKFAQLMMKDSNQMHAVCLDTSPPCFYLNDVSFGVIDLIHAYNEASNRVKV
;
A
#
# COMPACT_ATOMS: atom_id res chain seq x y z
N MET A 1 0.03 -22.76 -7.37
CA MET A 1 0.62 -24.11 -7.44
C MET A 1 1.72 -24.09 -8.49
N ALA A 2 2.75 -24.92 -8.33
CA ALA A 2 3.75 -25.17 -9.36
C ALA A 2 3.66 -26.64 -9.78
N SER A 3 3.73 -26.94 -11.08
CA SER A 3 3.71 -28.31 -11.60
C SER A 3 4.53 -28.43 -12.89
N ALA A 4 5.07 -29.63 -13.14
CA ALA A 4 5.65 -30.01 -14.42
C ALA A 4 4.58 -30.21 -15.50
N ASP A 5 3.35 -30.57 -15.12
CA ASP A 5 2.24 -30.84 -16.04
C ASP A 5 1.54 -29.58 -16.58
N PHE A 6 2.01 -28.40 -16.16
CA PHE A 6 1.47 -27.13 -16.64
C PHE A 6 2.25 -26.67 -17.86
N ASP A 7 1.54 -26.34 -18.95
CA ASP A 7 2.17 -25.89 -20.19
C ASP A 7 2.68 -24.45 -20.12
N ALA A 8 2.07 -23.61 -19.27
CA ALA A 8 2.39 -22.18 -19.15
C ALA A 8 2.13 -21.61 -17.75
N ASP A 9 2.78 -20.47 -17.45
CA ASP A 9 2.45 -19.68 -16.28
C ASP A 9 1.12 -18.94 -16.51
N ARG A 10 0.17 -19.04 -15.57
CA ARG A 10 -1.17 -18.45 -15.69
C ARG A 10 -1.62 -17.82 -14.37
N ILE A 11 -2.40 -16.76 -14.45
CA ILE A 11 -2.93 -16.06 -13.28
C ILE A 11 -4.41 -15.73 -13.45
N TRP A 12 -5.18 -15.95 -12.39
CA TRP A 12 -6.58 -15.59 -12.30
C TRP A 12 -6.80 -14.65 -11.12
N LEU A 13 -7.51 -13.56 -11.36
CA LEU A 13 -7.98 -12.62 -10.35
C LEU A 13 -9.50 -12.56 -10.38
N ASN A 14 -10.16 -12.88 -9.27
CA ASN A 14 -11.62 -12.90 -9.16
C ASN A 14 -12.30 -13.74 -10.27
N GLY A 15 -11.70 -14.88 -10.59
CA GLY A 15 -12.21 -15.83 -11.60
C GLY A 15 -11.94 -15.43 -13.05
N ARG A 16 -11.33 -14.27 -13.31
CA ARG A 16 -10.93 -13.83 -14.65
C ARG A 16 -9.45 -14.07 -14.84
N GLU A 17 -9.08 -14.63 -15.98
CA GLU A 17 -7.67 -14.78 -16.35
C GLU A 17 -7.08 -13.42 -16.70
N GLU A 18 -5.92 -13.12 -16.14
CA GLU A 18 -5.16 -11.89 -16.35
C GLU A 18 -3.83 -12.22 -17.03
N SER A 19 -3.23 -11.22 -17.67
CA SER A 19 -1.94 -11.42 -18.34
C SER A 19 -0.83 -11.70 -17.34
N ILE A 20 -0.20 -12.87 -17.45
CA ILE A 20 0.99 -13.22 -16.67
C ILE A 20 2.17 -12.28 -16.98
N ASN A 21 2.20 -11.68 -18.16
CA ASN A 21 3.27 -10.79 -18.63
C ASN A 21 3.18 -9.37 -18.05
N ASN A 22 2.31 -9.13 -17.06
CA ASN A 22 2.27 -7.86 -16.35
C ASN A 22 3.65 -7.54 -15.74
N PRO A 23 4.26 -6.36 -16.03
CA PRO A 23 5.62 -6.06 -15.57
C PRO A 23 5.81 -6.12 -14.05
N ARG A 24 4.78 -5.72 -13.28
CA ARG A 24 4.82 -5.76 -11.81
C ARG A 24 4.81 -7.20 -11.29
N LEU A 25 4.00 -8.06 -11.91
CA LEU A 25 3.96 -9.48 -11.61
C LEU A 25 5.30 -10.15 -11.93
N GLN A 26 5.84 -9.89 -13.13
CA GLN A 26 7.13 -10.42 -13.55
C GLN A 26 8.28 -9.97 -12.64
N ASN A 27 8.25 -8.73 -12.14
CA ASN A 27 9.21 -8.26 -11.15
C ASN A 27 9.12 -9.06 -9.84
N CYS A 28 7.92 -9.29 -9.30
CA CYS A 28 7.75 -10.13 -8.10
C CYS A 28 8.22 -11.58 -8.33
N LEU A 29 7.85 -12.19 -9.46
CA LEU A 29 8.24 -13.56 -9.80
C LEU A 29 9.75 -13.70 -9.93
N ARG A 30 10.42 -12.72 -10.56
CA ARG A 30 11.88 -12.72 -10.66
C ARG A 30 12.54 -12.57 -9.28
N GLU A 31 12.04 -11.65 -8.46
CA GLU A 31 12.61 -11.38 -7.13
C GLU A 31 12.42 -12.53 -6.13
N ILE A 32 11.31 -13.28 -6.22
CA ILE A 32 11.14 -14.48 -5.39
C ILE A 32 12.02 -15.62 -5.89
N LYS A 33 12.13 -15.84 -7.21
CA LYS A 33 12.97 -16.90 -7.78
C LYS A 33 14.45 -16.71 -7.46
N LYS A 34 14.95 -15.46 -7.45
CA LYS A 34 16.33 -15.14 -7.01
C LYS A 34 16.66 -15.58 -5.58
N ARG A 35 15.65 -15.61 -4.71
CA ARG A 35 15.80 -15.99 -3.28
C ARG A 35 15.38 -17.43 -3.00
N ALA A 36 14.76 -18.08 -3.97
CA ALA A 36 14.27 -19.44 -3.84
C ALA A 36 15.42 -20.44 -3.89
N GLN A 37 15.36 -21.44 -3.01
CA GLN A 37 16.25 -22.61 -3.07
C GLN A 37 15.52 -23.72 -3.83
N LEU A 38 15.41 -23.54 -5.15
CA LEU A 38 14.71 -24.49 -6.02
C LEU A 38 15.56 -25.74 -6.28
N SER A 39 14.92 -26.91 -6.32
CA SER A 39 15.53 -28.05 -6.97
C SER A 39 15.59 -27.80 -8.49
N PRO A 40 16.56 -28.39 -9.21
CA PRO A 40 16.66 -28.26 -10.66
C PRO A 40 15.36 -28.64 -11.40
N GLU A 41 14.60 -29.59 -10.85
CA GLU A 41 13.31 -30.02 -11.39
C GLU A 41 12.26 -28.91 -11.30
N MET A 42 12.16 -28.23 -10.16
CA MET A 42 11.16 -27.18 -9.92
C MET A 42 11.45 -25.88 -10.66
N GLU A 43 12.68 -25.67 -11.13
CA GLU A 43 13.07 -24.46 -11.84
C GLU A 43 12.30 -24.30 -13.17
N ASN A 44 11.94 -25.43 -13.80
CA ASN A 44 11.22 -25.46 -15.06
C ASN A 44 9.70 -25.55 -14.92
N TRP A 45 9.20 -25.83 -13.71
CA TRP A 45 7.76 -25.95 -13.45
C TRP A 45 7.04 -24.63 -13.71
N LYS A 46 5.84 -24.71 -14.27
CA LYS A 46 5.00 -23.52 -14.47
C LYS A 46 4.12 -23.27 -13.26
N LEU A 47 3.68 -22.02 -13.13
CA LEU A 47 2.89 -21.49 -12.03
C LEU A 47 1.47 -21.20 -12.45
N HIS A 48 0.51 -21.81 -11.75
CA HIS A 48 -0.88 -21.38 -11.77
C HIS A 48 -1.20 -20.63 -10.47
N ILE A 49 -1.57 -19.36 -10.59
CA ILE A 49 -1.86 -18.45 -9.47
C ILE A 49 -3.34 -18.08 -9.52
N CYS A 50 -4.11 -18.41 -8.49
CA CYS A 50 -5.50 -17.98 -8.38
C CYS A 50 -5.66 -17.11 -7.13
N SER A 51 -6.20 -15.91 -7.30
CA SER A 51 -6.46 -14.97 -6.22
C SER A 51 -7.90 -14.46 -6.27
N LYS A 52 -8.49 -14.27 -5.09
CA LYS A 52 -9.80 -13.66 -4.91
C LYS A 52 -9.73 -12.65 -3.77
N ASN A 53 -10.47 -11.56 -3.90
CA ASN A 53 -10.72 -10.63 -2.81
C ASN A 53 -12.23 -10.55 -2.51
N ASN A 54 -12.56 -10.11 -1.30
CA ASN A 54 -13.93 -9.95 -0.80
C ASN A 54 -14.33 -8.48 -0.63
N PHE A 55 -13.53 -7.55 -1.14
CA PHE A 55 -13.85 -6.13 -1.15
C PHE A 55 -14.51 -5.78 -2.48
N PRO A 56 -15.46 -4.83 -2.53
CA PRO A 56 -15.96 -4.34 -3.80
C PRO A 56 -14.78 -3.81 -4.61
N THR A 57 -14.53 -4.36 -5.80
CA THR A 57 -13.38 -3.99 -6.67
C THR A 57 -13.31 -2.47 -6.93
N ALA A 58 -14.47 -1.81 -6.83
CA ALA A 58 -14.72 -0.39 -6.99
C ALA A 58 -14.48 0.47 -5.74
N ALA A 59 -14.48 -0.09 -4.52
CA ALA A 59 -14.50 0.67 -3.26
C ALA A 59 -13.21 1.44 -2.93
N GLY A 60 -12.29 1.58 -3.89
CA GLY A 60 -11.06 2.35 -3.72
C GLY A 60 -10.05 1.77 -2.71
N LEU A 61 -10.36 0.62 -2.11
CA LEU A 61 -9.47 -0.12 -1.22
C LEU A 61 -8.24 -0.58 -2.01
N ALA A 62 -7.06 -0.52 -1.39
CA ALA A 62 -5.76 -0.79 -2.01
C ALA A 62 -5.58 -2.26 -2.41
N SER A 63 -6.39 -2.74 -3.36
CA SER A 63 -6.47 -4.14 -3.80
C SER A 63 -5.11 -4.64 -4.33
N SER A 64 -4.34 -3.76 -5.00
CA SER A 64 -2.97 -4.11 -5.42
C SER A 64 -2.03 -4.34 -4.24
N ALA A 65 -2.15 -3.58 -3.14
CA ALA A 65 -1.27 -3.74 -1.99
C ALA A 65 -1.49 -5.10 -1.32
N ALA A 66 -2.75 -5.42 -1.01
CA ALA A 66 -3.12 -6.72 -0.43
C ALA A 66 -2.80 -7.88 -1.38
N GLY A 67 -3.10 -7.72 -2.68
CA GLY A 67 -2.85 -8.73 -3.71
C GLY A 67 -1.37 -9.09 -3.83
N TYR A 68 -0.48 -8.11 -3.98
CA TYR A 68 0.95 -8.37 -4.10
C TYR A 68 1.59 -8.85 -2.80
N ALA A 69 1.10 -8.41 -1.63
CA ALA A 69 1.55 -8.97 -0.36
C ALA A 69 1.16 -10.45 -0.21
N CYS A 70 -0.09 -10.79 -0.53
CA CYS A 70 -0.58 -12.17 -0.53
C CYS A 70 0.19 -13.04 -1.52
N LEU A 71 0.43 -12.53 -2.74
CA LEU A 71 1.23 -13.22 -3.75
C LEU A 71 2.65 -13.51 -3.25
N SER A 72 3.35 -12.50 -2.73
CA SER A 72 4.71 -12.67 -2.21
C SER A 72 4.75 -13.66 -1.06
N ALA A 73 3.79 -13.62 -0.12
CA ALA A 73 3.71 -14.56 0.98
C ALA A 73 3.43 -16.00 0.51
N ALA A 74 2.51 -16.18 -0.44
CA ALA A 74 2.17 -17.49 -0.99
C ALA A 74 3.36 -18.10 -1.76
N LEU A 75 4.05 -17.30 -2.57
CA LEU A 75 5.23 -17.74 -3.32
C LEU A 75 6.42 -18.00 -2.41
N ALA A 76 6.63 -17.19 -1.37
CA ALA A 76 7.66 -17.45 -0.37
C ALA A 76 7.43 -18.79 0.35
N LYS A 77 6.17 -19.10 0.69
CA LYS A 77 5.83 -20.41 1.25
C LYS A 77 6.05 -21.54 0.25
N LEU A 78 5.64 -21.36 -1.01
CA LEU A 78 5.81 -22.37 -2.07
C LEU A 78 7.29 -22.68 -2.33
N TYR A 79 8.13 -21.65 -2.35
CA TYR A 79 9.54 -21.73 -2.69
C TYR A 79 10.49 -21.75 -1.50
N ARG A 80 9.93 -21.88 -0.27
CA ARG A 80 10.67 -21.92 1.00
C ARG A 80 11.66 -20.75 1.14
N VAL A 81 11.24 -19.57 0.70
CA VAL A 81 12.02 -18.34 0.87
C VAL A 81 11.88 -17.86 2.31
N GLU A 82 13.00 -17.78 3.00
CA GLU A 82 13.09 -17.25 4.37
C GLU A 82 13.47 -15.77 4.37
N GLY A 83 13.27 -15.11 5.51
CA GLY A 83 13.62 -13.70 5.70
C GLY A 83 12.54 -12.71 5.27
N ASP A 84 12.96 -11.46 5.01
CA ASP A 84 12.04 -10.36 4.70
C ASP A 84 11.51 -10.40 3.26
N ILE A 85 10.21 -10.65 3.12
CA ILE A 85 9.51 -10.64 1.83
C ILE A 85 8.91 -9.27 1.47
N SER A 86 9.07 -8.25 2.33
CA SER A 86 8.55 -6.90 2.09
C SER A 86 9.15 -6.26 0.84
N SER A 87 10.45 -6.47 0.61
CA SER A 87 11.17 -6.03 -0.59
C SER A 87 10.61 -6.67 -1.87
N ILE A 88 10.18 -7.94 -1.81
CA ILE A 88 9.56 -8.66 -2.94
C ILE A 88 8.18 -8.09 -3.24
N ALA A 89 7.36 -7.88 -2.21
CA ALA A 89 6.03 -7.29 -2.36
C ALA A 89 6.10 -5.87 -2.95
N ARG A 90 7.08 -5.06 -2.53
CA ARG A 90 7.33 -3.70 -3.03
C ARG A 90 7.50 -3.66 -4.56
N CYS A 91 8.17 -4.66 -5.14
CA CYS A 91 8.44 -4.75 -6.58
C CYS A 91 7.17 -4.90 -7.43
N GLY A 92 6.08 -5.41 -6.85
CA GLY A 92 4.79 -5.49 -7.50
C GLY A 92 3.94 -4.24 -7.26
N SER A 93 3.86 -3.81 -6.01
CA SER A 93 3.21 -2.55 -5.62
C SER A 93 3.93 -1.98 -4.41
N GLY A 94 4.40 -0.74 -4.48
CA GLY A 94 5.22 -0.14 -3.40
C GLY A 94 4.59 -0.28 -2.01
N SER A 95 3.28 0.02 -1.88
CA SER A 95 2.53 -0.12 -0.63
C SER A 95 2.33 -1.56 -0.14
N ALA A 96 2.51 -2.58 -0.98
CA ALA A 96 2.30 -3.98 -0.60
C ALA A 96 3.29 -4.45 0.47
N CYS A 97 4.49 -3.86 0.54
CA CYS A 97 5.47 -4.17 1.56
C CYS A 97 4.91 -4.00 2.98
N ARG A 98 4.02 -3.02 3.20
CA ARG A 98 3.40 -2.77 4.51
C ARG A 98 2.34 -3.78 4.89
N SER A 99 1.74 -4.46 3.90
CA SER A 99 0.71 -5.48 4.13
C SER A 99 1.30 -6.87 4.43
N VAL A 100 2.63 -7.00 4.45
CA VAL A 100 3.32 -8.22 4.91
C VAL A 100 3.24 -8.39 6.42
N TYR A 101 3.07 -7.29 7.16
CA TYR A 101 3.00 -7.28 8.62
C TYR A 101 1.63 -6.85 9.12
N GLY A 102 1.23 -7.32 10.30
CA GLY A 102 0.06 -6.81 11.02
C GLY A 102 0.38 -5.56 11.86
N GLY A 103 -0.65 -4.94 12.44
CA GLY A 103 -0.49 -3.79 13.33
C GLY A 103 -0.12 -2.50 12.59
N PHE A 104 0.73 -1.69 13.21
CA PHE A 104 1.24 -0.45 12.61
C PHE A 104 2.58 -0.71 11.95
N VAL A 105 2.74 -0.29 10.70
CA VAL A 105 3.87 -0.69 9.86
C VAL A 105 4.44 0.54 9.15
N ARG A 106 5.77 0.71 9.21
CA ARG A 106 6.50 1.75 8.47
C ARG A 106 7.15 1.13 7.24
N TRP A 107 7.02 1.79 6.10
CA TRP A 107 7.91 1.56 4.95
C TRP A 107 9.03 2.60 5.00
N TYR A 108 10.27 2.14 5.10
CA TYR A 108 11.45 2.98 5.03
C TYR A 108 11.78 3.27 3.57
N ALA A 109 12.01 4.54 3.23
CA ALA A 109 12.34 4.93 1.86
C ALA A 109 13.64 4.29 1.37
N GLY A 110 14.58 4.03 2.29
CA GLY A 110 15.92 3.58 1.99
C GLY A 110 16.80 4.70 1.45
N THR A 111 18.10 4.45 1.43
CA THR A 111 19.15 5.31 0.88
C THR A 111 20.04 4.59 -0.11
N ASP A 112 20.03 3.25 -0.11
CA ASP A 112 20.74 2.45 -1.11
C ASP A 112 20.09 2.64 -2.49
N PRO A 113 20.82 3.09 -3.52
CA PRO A 113 20.30 3.21 -4.89
C PRO A 113 19.76 1.90 -5.47
N ASN A 114 20.23 0.75 -4.99
CA ASN A 114 19.73 -0.57 -5.37
C ASN A 114 18.41 -0.92 -4.65
N GLY A 115 18.02 -0.12 -3.66
CA GLY A 115 16.80 -0.26 -2.89
C GLY A 115 16.80 -1.43 -1.92
N ASN A 116 17.97 -1.92 -1.47
CA ASN A 116 18.05 -3.04 -0.54
C ASN A 116 17.55 -2.70 0.87
N ASP A 117 17.65 -1.43 1.26
CA ASP A 117 17.23 -0.91 2.57
C ASP A 117 15.83 -0.26 2.57
N SER A 118 15.15 -0.25 1.41
CA SER A 118 13.80 0.28 1.27
C SER A 118 12.72 -0.76 1.63
N ILE A 119 12.67 -1.12 2.91
CA ILE A 119 11.88 -2.25 3.43
C ILE A 119 10.77 -1.80 4.38
N ALA A 120 9.80 -2.68 4.63
CA ALA A 120 8.79 -2.46 5.67
C ALA A 120 9.24 -3.08 7.01
N LYS A 121 8.91 -2.42 8.12
CA LYS A 121 9.04 -2.99 9.46
C LYS A 121 7.79 -2.69 10.28
N GLN A 122 7.39 -3.66 11.10
CA GLN A 122 6.36 -3.45 12.11
C GLN A 122 6.89 -2.46 13.16
N ILE A 123 6.10 -1.42 13.44
CA ILE A 123 6.33 -0.49 14.55
C ILE A 123 5.84 -1.16 15.84
N VAL A 124 4.58 -1.59 15.85
CA VAL A 124 3.93 -2.30 16.96
C VAL A 124 2.90 -3.30 16.42
N PRO A 125 2.65 -4.42 17.11
CA PRO A 125 1.64 -5.39 16.72
C PRO A 125 0.22 -4.83 16.86
N ALA A 126 -0.77 -5.48 16.22
CA ALA A 126 -2.17 -5.06 16.32
C ALA A 126 -2.70 -5.07 17.76
N SER A 127 -2.22 -6.00 18.59
CA SER A 127 -2.53 -6.08 20.02
C SER A 127 -2.04 -4.88 20.84
N HIS A 128 -1.16 -4.04 20.29
CA HIS A 128 -0.73 -2.82 20.95
C HIS A 128 -1.89 -1.87 21.17
N TRP A 129 -2.75 -1.64 20.18
CA TRP A 129 -3.83 -0.66 20.26
C TRP A 129 -5.20 -1.27 19.89
N PRO A 130 -5.73 -2.20 20.71
CA PRO A 130 -6.93 -2.97 20.38
C PRO A 130 -8.21 -2.13 20.35
N GLU A 131 -8.20 -0.92 20.93
CA GLU A 131 -9.33 0.03 20.91
C GLU A 131 -9.47 0.75 19.56
N MET A 132 -8.44 0.72 18.69
CA MET A 132 -8.48 1.40 17.40
C MET A 132 -9.62 0.84 16.53
N ARG A 133 -10.37 1.73 15.89
CA ARG A 133 -11.45 1.39 14.96
C ARG A 133 -11.23 2.12 13.65
N ILE A 134 -11.58 1.46 12.55
CA ILE A 134 -11.50 2.03 11.20
C ILE A 134 -12.89 1.91 10.59
N LEU A 135 -13.44 3.04 10.16
CA LEU A 135 -14.69 3.11 9.41
C LEU A 135 -14.36 3.58 7.99
N ILE A 136 -14.87 2.87 7.00
CA ILE A 136 -14.63 3.15 5.59
C ILE A 136 -15.97 3.57 4.98
N LEU A 137 -16.07 4.86 4.65
CA LEU A 137 -17.24 5.41 3.99
C LEU A 137 -17.05 5.30 2.47
N VAL A 138 -17.76 4.37 1.84
CA VAL A 138 -17.69 4.18 0.39
C VAL A 138 -18.60 5.22 -0.27
N VAL A 139 -18.00 6.27 -0.82
CA VAL A 139 -18.72 7.45 -1.37
C VAL A 139 -18.97 7.39 -2.87
N ASN A 140 -18.20 6.59 -3.61
CA ASN A 140 -18.39 6.36 -5.04
C ASN A 140 -17.76 5.02 -5.42
N GLU A 141 -18.44 4.24 -6.27
CA GLU A 141 -17.96 2.98 -6.84
C GLU A 141 -17.32 3.17 -8.23
N GLU A 142 -17.31 4.39 -8.76
CA GLU A 142 -16.67 4.66 -10.04
C GLU A 142 -15.15 4.52 -9.97
N ARG A 143 -14.56 4.08 -11.09
CA ARG A 143 -13.11 4.02 -11.20
C ARG A 143 -12.52 5.43 -11.10
N LYS A 144 -11.43 5.54 -10.34
CA LYS A 144 -10.62 6.77 -10.28
C LYS A 144 -10.25 7.20 -11.70
N LYS A 145 -10.51 8.47 -12.02
CA LYS A 145 -10.15 9.07 -13.32
C LYS A 145 -8.66 8.94 -13.62
N THR A 146 -7.82 9.20 -12.61
CA THR A 146 -6.37 9.03 -12.68
C THR A 146 -5.94 7.89 -11.78
N SER A 147 -5.17 6.94 -12.30
CA SER A 147 -4.58 5.89 -11.45
C SER A 147 -3.50 6.48 -10.53
N SER A 148 -3.33 5.93 -9.33
CA SER A 148 -2.30 6.42 -8.40
C SER A 148 -0.90 6.41 -9.00
N ALA A 149 -0.57 5.44 -9.86
CA ALA A 149 0.74 5.34 -10.51
C ALA A 149 1.00 6.49 -11.50
N ILE A 150 -0.02 6.88 -12.26
CA ILE A 150 0.07 8.02 -13.18
C ILE A 150 0.08 9.32 -12.37
N GLY A 151 -0.84 9.47 -11.41
CA GLY A 151 -0.93 10.68 -10.59
C GLY A 151 0.34 10.96 -9.79
N MET A 152 0.94 9.94 -9.16
CA MET A 152 2.20 10.11 -8.43
C MET A 152 3.37 10.44 -9.36
N LYS A 153 3.43 9.84 -10.56
CA LYS A 153 4.48 10.13 -11.54
C LYS A 153 4.38 11.57 -12.00
N ASN A 154 3.19 12.04 -12.33
CA ASN A 154 2.96 13.42 -12.74
C ASN A 154 3.29 14.37 -11.58
N GLY A 155 2.85 14.06 -10.36
CA GLY A 155 3.16 14.87 -9.18
C GLY A 155 4.66 15.06 -8.97
N VAL A 156 5.46 14.01 -9.14
CA VAL A 156 6.94 14.11 -9.07
C VAL A 156 7.51 15.04 -10.14
N LEU A 157 6.92 15.02 -11.35
CA LEU A 157 7.41 15.80 -12.48
C LEU A 157 6.98 17.28 -12.43
N THR A 158 5.83 17.59 -11.80
CA THR A 158 5.19 18.89 -11.98
C THR A 158 4.83 19.63 -10.70
N SER A 159 4.72 18.96 -9.54
CA SER A 159 4.31 19.61 -8.29
C SER A 159 5.53 20.09 -7.51
N GLU A 160 5.67 21.40 -7.34
CA GLU A 160 6.70 21.99 -6.49
C GLU A 160 6.43 21.69 -5.01
N LEU A 161 5.15 21.60 -4.62
CA LEU A 161 4.76 21.27 -3.25
C LEU A 161 5.15 19.84 -2.85
N LEU A 162 5.18 18.89 -3.78
CA LEU A 162 5.58 17.52 -3.48
C LEU A 162 7.03 17.44 -3.02
N LYS A 163 7.93 18.19 -3.67
CA LYS A 163 9.35 18.21 -3.30
C LYS A 163 9.53 18.67 -1.85
N TYR A 164 8.96 19.81 -1.51
CA TYR A 164 9.00 20.34 -0.14
C TYR A 164 8.34 19.38 0.87
N ARG A 165 7.22 18.77 0.50
CA ARG A 165 6.55 17.75 1.33
C ARG A 165 7.47 16.58 1.64
N ALA A 166 8.14 16.02 0.63
CA ALA A 166 9.00 14.85 0.77
C ALA A 166 10.28 15.16 1.57
N GLU A 167 10.89 16.33 1.35
CA GLU A 167 12.16 16.72 1.98
C GLU A 167 11.99 17.20 3.43
N HIS A 168 10.87 17.87 3.75
CA HIS A 168 10.73 18.56 5.04
C HIS A 168 9.52 18.12 5.85
N CYS A 169 8.35 17.91 5.23
CA CYS A 169 7.13 17.62 5.98
C CYS A 169 7.07 16.16 6.43
N VAL A 170 7.31 15.22 5.52
CA VAL A 170 7.15 13.78 5.76
C VAL A 170 8.15 13.25 6.79
N PRO A 171 9.47 13.55 6.74
CA PRO A 171 10.42 13.04 7.73
C PRO A 171 10.03 13.40 9.17
N LYS A 172 9.66 14.68 9.40
CA LYS A 172 9.17 15.16 10.69
C LYS A 172 7.88 14.44 11.12
N ARG A 173 6.87 14.38 10.23
CA ARG A 173 5.58 13.76 10.55
C ARG A 173 5.68 12.27 10.82
N VAL A 174 6.59 11.56 10.15
CA VAL A 174 6.80 10.13 10.40
C VAL A 174 7.28 9.90 11.83
N GLU A 175 8.21 10.71 12.34
CA GLU A 175 8.65 10.56 13.73
C GLU A 175 7.58 11.00 14.75
N GLU A 176 6.85 12.08 14.47
CA GLU A 176 5.71 12.45 15.32
C GLU A 176 4.61 11.37 15.34
N MET A 177 4.34 10.73 14.19
CA MET A 177 3.36 9.65 14.07
C MET A 177 3.82 8.38 14.79
N ASN A 178 5.09 8.00 14.66
CA ASN A 178 5.67 6.88 15.39
C ASN A 178 5.49 7.09 16.91
N GLN A 179 5.81 8.28 17.41
CA GLN A 179 5.63 8.60 18.82
C GLN A 179 4.17 8.54 19.26
N ALA A 180 3.24 9.08 18.44
CA ALA A 180 1.81 9.02 18.74
C ALA A 180 1.28 7.58 18.80
N ILE A 181 1.75 6.69 17.91
CA ILE A 181 1.42 5.26 17.91
C ILE A 181 1.98 4.56 19.17
N MET A 182 3.25 4.77 19.47
CA MET A 182 3.91 4.14 20.62
C MET A 182 3.24 4.52 21.95
N THR A 183 2.82 5.78 22.07
CA THR A 183 2.18 6.33 23.28
C THR A 183 0.65 6.23 23.28
N LYS A 184 0.04 5.64 22.24
CA LYS A 184 -1.42 5.60 22.05
C LYS A 184 -2.10 6.97 22.15
N ASN A 185 -1.41 8.04 21.72
CA ASN A 185 -1.95 9.39 21.73
C ASN A 185 -2.88 9.57 20.52
N PHE A 186 -4.17 9.24 20.71
CA PHE A 186 -5.18 9.28 19.65
C PHE A 186 -5.33 10.68 19.04
N GLU A 187 -5.37 11.73 19.86
CA GLU A 187 -5.56 13.09 19.36
C GLU A 187 -4.43 13.50 18.41
N LYS A 188 -3.18 13.27 18.83
CA LYS A 188 -2.02 13.58 17.99
C LYS A 188 -2.01 12.71 16.74
N PHE A 189 -2.33 11.42 16.86
CA PHE A 189 -2.45 10.48 15.74
C PHE A 189 -3.48 10.96 14.70
N ALA A 190 -4.71 11.28 15.13
CA ALA A 190 -5.80 11.74 14.28
C ALA A 190 -5.49 13.08 13.63
N GLN A 191 -4.95 14.05 14.38
CA GLN A 191 -4.50 15.34 13.84
C GLN A 191 -3.43 15.18 12.75
N LEU A 192 -2.44 14.29 12.97
CA LEU A 192 -1.41 14.01 11.98
C LEU A 192 -1.99 13.33 10.75
N MET A 193 -2.89 12.36 10.93
CA MET A 193 -3.56 11.65 9.83
C MET A 193 -4.34 12.63 8.95
N MET A 194 -5.20 13.47 9.54
CA MET A 194 -5.99 14.46 8.80
C MET A 194 -5.09 15.45 8.07
N LYS A 195 -4.07 15.99 8.73
CA LYS A 195 -3.11 16.93 8.10
C LYS A 195 -2.35 16.30 6.94
N ASP A 196 -1.94 15.04 7.08
CA ASP A 196 -1.18 14.37 6.03
C ASP A 196 -2.05 13.98 4.83
N SER A 197 -3.29 13.57 5.07
CA SER A 197 -4.32 13.36 4.04
C SER A 197 -4.55 14.65 3.24
N ASN A 198 -4.82 15.76 3.94
CA ASN A 198 -5.06 17.05 3.29
C ASN A 198 -3.86 17.52 2.47
N GLN A 199 -2.64 17.41 3.01
CA GLN A 199 -1.44 17.84 2.26
C GLN A 199 -1.15 16.93 1.06
N MET A 200 -1.44 15.62 1.14
CA MET A 200 -1.37 14.74 -0.02
C MET A 200 -2.33 15.20 -1.13
N HIS A 201 -3.57 15.55 -0.78
CA HIS A 201 -4.55 16.05 -1.75
C HIS A 201 -4.20 17.46 -2.28
N ALA A 202 -3.56 18.31 -1.48
CA ALA A 202 -3.02 19.59 -1.95
C ALA A 202 -1.93 19.39 -3.01
N VAL A 203 -1.03 18.43 -2.82
CA VAL A 203 -0.04 18.05 -3.85
C VAL A 203 -0.73 17.52 -5.12
N CYS A 204 -1.80 16.74 -4.97
CA CYS A 204 -2.57 16.26 -6.12
C CYS A 204 -3.18 17.43 -6.92
N LEU A 205 -3.62 18.49 -6.23
CA LEU A 205 -4.15 19.70 -6.85
C LEU A 205 -3.05 20.54 -7.53
N ASP A 206 -1.85 20.57 -6.96
CA ASP A 206 -0.66 21.26 -7.50
C ASP A 206 0.00 20.52 -8.68
N THR A 207 -0.41 19.27 -8.93
CA THR A 207 0.07 18.48 -10.08
C THR A 207 -0.50 19.03 -11.40
N SER A 208 0.22 18.90 -12.53
CA SER A 208 -0.23 19.33 -13.85
C SER A 208 -0.31 18.15 -14.84
N PRO A 209 -1.49 17.81 -15.40
CA PRO A 209 -2.80 18.34 -15.02
C PRO A 209 -3.21 17.91 -13.59
N PRO A 210 -4.09 18.68 -12.93
CA PRO A 210 -4.48 18.42 -11.54
C PRO A 210 -5.20 17.09 -11.38
N CYS A 211 -4.92 16.43 -10.25
CA CYS A 211 -5.52 15.15 -9.87
C CYS A 211 -6.58 15.37 -8.80
N PHE A 212 -7.86 15.21 -9.16
CA PHE A 212 -8.98 15.28 -8.23
C PHE A 212 -9.37 13.88 -7.76
N TYR A 213 -9.13 13.59 -6.48
CA TYR A 213 -9.54 12.35 -5.83
C TYR A 213 -10.67 12.54 -4.81
N LEU A 214 -10.79 13.74 -4.25
CA LEU A 214 -11.89 14.12 -3.37
C LEU A 214 -13.02 14.72 -4.23
N ASN A 215 -14.25 14.45 -3.81
CA ASN A 215 -15.47 15.04 -4.37
C ASN A 215 -16.28 15.73 -3.26
N ASP A 216 -17.42 16.31 -3.60
CA ASP A 216 -18.25 17.06 -2.66
C ASP A 216 -18.69 16.24 -1.45
N VAL A 217 -18.98 14.95 -1.63
CA VAL A 217 -19.29 14.02 -0.52
C VAL A 217 -18.08 13.85 0.40
N SER A 218 -16.88 13.77 -0.16
CA SER A 218 -15.64 13.67 0.63
C SER A 218 -15.43 14.92 1.48
N PHE A 219 -15.68 16.11 0.92
CA PHE A 219 -15.60 17.36 1.67
C PHE A 219 -16.68 17.47 2.75
N GLY A 220 -17.92 17.04 2.46
CA GLY A 220 -18.97 16.98 3.47
C GLY A 220 -18.65 16.05 4.65
N VAL A 221 -17.95 14.93 4.39
CA VAL A 221 -17.42 14.05 5.46
C VAL A 221 -16.35 14.76 6.29
N ILE A 222 -15.42 15.49 5.65
CA ILE A 222 -14.39 16.26 6.35
C ILE A 222 -15.04 17.30 7.28
N ASP A 223 -16.02 18.05 6.78
CA ASP A 223 -16.74 19.06 7.57
C ASP A 223 -17.48 18.42 8.76
N LEU A 224 -18.15 17.28 8.54
CA LEU A 224 -18.80 16.52 9.61
C LEU A 224 -17.83 16.10 10.70
N ILE A 225 -16.65 15.59 10.33
CA ILE A 225 -15.63 15.17 11.30
C ILE A 225 -15.12 16.35 12.12
N HIS A 226 -14.88 17.51 11.49
CA HIS A 226 -14.47 18.71 12.20
C HIS A 226 -15.56 19.20 13.16
N ALA A 227 -16.82 19.29 12.72
CA ALA A 227 -17.94 19.67 13.56
C ALA A 227 -18.16 18.71 14.73
N TYR A 228 -18.00 17.40 14.51
CA TYR A 228 -18.12 16.40 15.57
C TYR A 228 -17.01 16.51 16.63
N ASN A 229 -15.77 16.74 16.18
CA ASN A 229 -14.63 16.95 17.07
C ASN A 229 -14.80 18.24 17.90
N GLU A 230 -15.32 19.32 17.29
CA GLU A 230 -15.65 20.58 17.96
C GLU A 230 -16.76 20.40 19.00
N ALA A 231 -17.90 19.82 18.63
CA ALA A 231 -19.01 19.53 19.55
C ALA A 231 -18.61 18.60 20.70
N SER A 232 -17.59 17.76 20.49
CA SER A 232 -17.01 16.88 21.50
C SER A 232 -15.96 17.55 22.39
N ASN A 233 -15.57 18.79 22.11
CA ASN A 233 -14.45 19.51 22.73
C ASN A 233 -13.12 18.72 22.74
N ARG A 234 -12.94 17.79 21.79
CA ARG A 234 -11.79 16.89 21.71
C ARG A 234 -11.76 16.16 20.36
N VAL A 235 -10.56 15.88 19.84
CA VAL A 235 -10.39 15.04 18.64
C VAL A 235 -10.74 13.59 18.97
N LYS A 236 -11.81 13.08 18.36
CA LYS A 236 -12.36 11.72 18.54
C LYS A 236 -12.41 10.90 17.25
N VAL A 237 -12.23 11.54 16.10
CA VAL A 237 -12.07 10.91 14.78
C VAL A 237 -10.83 11.47 14.12
#